data_AF-A0A2V6G5D2-F1
#
_entry.id   AF-A0A2V6G5D2-F1
#
_cell.length_a   1.000
_cell.length_b   1.000
_cell.length_c   1.000
_cell.angle_alpha   90.00
_cell.angle_beta   90.00
_cell.angle_gamma   90.00
#
_symmetry.space_group_name_H-M   'P 1'
#
loop_
_entity.id
_entity.type
_entity.pdbx_description
1 polymer ?
#
loop_
_entity_poly.entity_id
_entity_poly.type
_entity_poly.pdbx_seq_one_letter_code
_entity_poly.pdbx_strand_id
1 'polypeptide(L)'
;TDHVTESIASYLRLRNDEKVVAFNQLAETVQYVLKIIGYKEIVPYFTPAPPPVSVSLLEIAHQAGTGYELAFFDLLEKRIAALLDSGVDNVQFSALTPCAKHLRGVKVWTRACDTLREEIVCFIRERLALTRNERLKSCLR
;
A
#
# COMPACT_ATOMS: atom_id res chain seq x y z
N THR A 1 -2.96 -22.71 -15.19
CA THR A 1 -2.63 -21.38 -14.62
C THR A 1 -1.17 -21.02 -14.83
N ASP A 2 -0.24 -21.97 -14.66
CA ASP A 2 1.21 -21.70 -14.71
C ASP A 2 1.73 -21.18 -16.06
N HIS A 3 1.21 -21.69 -17.18
CA HIS A 3 1.63 -21.24 -18.52
C HIS A 3 1.31 -19.76 -18.82
N VAL A 4 0.25 -19.21 -18.21
CA VAL A 4 -0.13 -17.80 -18.38
C VAL A 4 0.83 -16.91 -17.60
N THR A 5 1.08 -17.26 -16.35
CA THR A 5 2.05 -16.56 -15.48
C THR A 5 3.45 -16.57 -16.08
N GLU A 6 3.90 -17.70 -16.60
CA GLU A 6 5.21 -17.83 -17.22
C GLU A 6 5.34 -17.02 -18.52
N SER A 7 4.29 -17.00 -19.34
CA SER A 7 4.24 -16.17 -20.55
C SER A 7 4.32 -14.66 -20.23
N ILE A 8 3.59 -14.21 -19.21
CA ILE A 8 3.63 -12.81 -18.75
C ILE A 8 5.01 -12.47 -18.16
N ALA A 9 5.55 -13.32 -17.29
CA ALA A 9 6.86 -13.11 -16.67
C ALA A 9 7.99 -13.08 -17.71
N SER A 10 7.95 -13.97 -18.70
CA SER A 10 8.91 -14.02 -19.80
C SER A 10 8.84 -12.75 -20.65
N TYR A 11 7.63 -12.31 -21.03
CA TYR A 11 7.44 -11.10 -21.83
C TYR A 11 7.95 -9.83 -21.13
N LEU A 12 7.69 -9.68 -19.83
CA LEU A 12 8.13 -8.53 -19.05
C LEU A 12 9.66 -8.49 -18.91
N ARG A 13 10.31 -9.64 -18.69
CA ARG A 13 11.78 -9.73 -18.63
C ARG A 13 12.45 -9.39 -19.95
N LEU A 14 11.80 -9.69 -21.09
CA LEU A 14 12.36 -9.41 -22.41
C LEU A 14 12.32 -7.91 -22.78
N ARG A 15 11.46 -7.13 -22.11
CA ARG A 15 11.10 -5.77 -22.54
C ARG A 15 11.48 -4.68 -21.54
N ASN A 16 11.73 -5.02 -20.28
CA ASN A 16 12.21 -4.09 -19.25
C ASN A 16 13.60 -4.48 -18.73
N ASP A 17 14.57 -3.57 -18.87
CA ASP A 17 15.88 -3.66 -18.20
C ASP A 17 15.78 -3.32 -16.69
N GLU A 18 14.68 -2.69 -16.27
CA GLU A 18 14.43 -2.32 -14.88
C GLU A 18 13.58 -3.38 -14.13
N LYS A 19 13.83 -3.52 -12.82
CA LYS A 19 13.07 -4.41 -11.91
C LYS A 19 11.66 -3.92 -11.60
N VAL A 20 11.21 -2.83 -12.21
CA VAL A 20 9.93 -2.17 -11.95
C VAL A 20 9.15 -2.10 -13.26
N VAL A 21 7.86 -2.38 -13.19
CA VAL A 21 6.93 -2.30 -14.32
C VAL A 21 5.78 -1.39 -13.88
N ALA A 22 5.44 -0.41 -14.70
CA ALA A 22 4.29 0.45 -14.41
C ALA A 22 2.98 -0.36 -14.53
N PHE A 23 1.99 -0.07 -13.68
CA PHE A 23 0.77 -0.86 -13.62
C PHE A 23 0.01 -0.93 -14.95
N ASN A 24 -0.05 0.20 -15.67
CA ASN A 24 -0.63 0.28 -17.02
C ASN A 24 0.10 -0.64 -18.00
N GLN A 25 1.44 -0.63 -18.01
CA GLN A 25 2.26 -1.49 -18.87
C GLN A 25 2.03 -2.98 -18.55
N LEU A 26 1.89 -3.33 -17.27
CA LEU A 26 1.54 -4.68 -16.85
C LEU A 26 0.13 -5.06 -17.33
N ALA A 27 -0.86 -4.20 -17.12
CA ALA A 27 -2.24 -4.46 -17.53
C ALA A 27 -2.34 -4.67 -19.05
N GLU A 28 -1.70 -3.80 -19.84
CA GLU A 28 -1.62 -3.91 -21.30
C GLU A 28 -0.91 -5.20 -21.74
N THR A 29 0.16 -5.58 -21.06
CA THR A 29 0.89 -6.83 -21.32
C THR A 29 0.00 -8.04 -21.12
N VAL A 30 -0.76 -8.08 -20.02
CA VAL A 30 -1.69 -9.20 -19.76
C VAL A 30 -2.79 -9.25 -20.82
N GLN A 31 -3.38 -8.10 -21.18
CA GLN A 31 -4.36 -8.04 -22.26
C GLN A 31 -3.79 -8.51 -23.60
N TYR A 32 -2.55 -8.14 -23.92
CA TYR A 32 -1.87 -8.60 -25.13
C TYR A 32 -1.66 -10.11 -25.11
N VAL A 33 -1.11 -10.66 -24.02
CA VAL A 33 -0.88 -12.10 -23.88
C VAL A 33 -2.19 -12.87 -24.04
N LEU A 34 -3.26 -12.46 -23.35
CA LEU A 34 -4.60 -13.08 -23.46
C LEU A 34 -5.08 -13.16 -24.92
N LYS A 35 -4.83 -12.14 -25.75
CA LYS A 35 -5.16 -12.18 -27.18
C LYS A 35 -4.33 -13.22 -27.93
N ILE A 36 -3.02 -13.29 -27.67
CA ILE A 36 -2.09 -14.19 -28.35
C ILE A 36 -2.37 -15.67 -28.01
N ILE A 37 -2.73 -15.97 -26.77
CA ILE A 37 -3.04 -17.34 -26.33
C ILE A 37 -4.50 -17.76 -26.61
N GLY A 38 -5.26 -16.95 -27.37
CA GLY A 38 -6.59 -17.31 -27.87
C GLY A 38 -7.77 -16.90 -26.99
N TYR A 39 -7.55 -16.24 -25.85
CA TYR A 39 -8.59 -15.83 -24.87
C TYR A 39 -9.04 -14.37 -25.07
N LYS A 40 -9.24 -13.97 -26.32
CA LYS A 40 -9.60 -12.59 -26.71
C LYS A 40 -10.95 -12.14 -26.15
N GLU A 41 -11.85 -13.08 -25.90
CA GLU A 41 -13.17 -12.87 -25.27
C GLU A 41 -13.08 -12.46 -23.79
N ILE A 42 -11.97 -12.75 -23.11
CA ILE A 42 -11.77 -12.40 -21.69
C ILE A 42 -11.24 -10.97 -21.53
N VAL A 43 -10.57 -10.43 -22.56
CA VAL A 43 -9.91 -9.11 -22.52
C VAL A 43 -10.84 -7.97 -22.07
N PRO A 44 -12.10 -7.85 -22.56
CA PRO A 44 -13.01 -6.80 -22.10
C PRO A 44 -13.37 -6.89 -20.62
N TYR A 45 -13.26 -8.08 -20.03
CA TYR A 45 -13.55 -8.34 -18.61
C TYR A 45 -12.29 -8.25 -17.73
N PHE A 46 -11.11 -8.06 -18.33
CA PHE A 46 -9.87 -7.88 -17.60
C PHE A 46 -9.72 -6.43 -17.14
N THR A 47 -10.33 -6.12 -15.99
CA THR A 47 -10.26 -4.83 -15.31
C THR A 47 -9.46 -4.96 -14.01
N PRO A 48 -8.12 -5.05 -14.08
CA PRO A 48 -7.30 -5.16 -12.88
C PRO A 48 -7.44 -3.88 -12.06
N ALA A 49 -7.63 -4.01 -10.75
CA ALA A 49 -7.56 -2.88 -9.85
C ALA A 49 -6.09 -2.44 -9.69
N PRO A 50 -5.80 -1.14 -9.57
CA PRO A 50 -4.46 -0.67 -9.30
C PRO A 50 -3.93 -1.26 -7.97
N PRO A 51 -2.62 -1.51 -7.86
CA PRO A 51 -2.03 -1.98 -6.62
C PRO A 51 -2.31 -0.97 -5.49
N PRO A 52 -2.45 -1.42 -4.23
CA PRO A 52 -2.66 -0.52 -3.11
C PRO A 52 -1.50 0.47 -2.98
N VAL A 53 -1.81 1.72 -2.64
CA VAL A 53 -0.78 2.68 -2.25
C VAL A 53 -0.26 2.29 -0.88
N SER A 54 1.03 2.00 -0.79
CA SER A 54 1.66 1.62 0.48
C SER A 54 2.20 2.84 1.23
N VAL A 55 1.95 2.88 2.53
CA VAL A 55 2.43 3.90 3.46
C VAL A 55 3.19 3.20 4.57
N SER A 56 4.48 3.52 4.71
CA SER A 56 5.31 3.00 5.80
C SER A 56 5.16 3.88 7.04
N LEU A 57 4.60 3.32 8.12
CA LEU A 57 4.46 4.03 9.40
C LEU A 57 5.83 4.30 10.03
N LEU A 58 6.82 3.44 9.76
CA LEU A 58 8.18 3.64 10.25
C LEU A 58 8.86 4.82 9.56
N GLU A 59 8.63 5.03 8.27
CA GLU A 59 9.17 6.21 7.56
C GLU A 59 8.59 7.51 8.12
N ILE A 60 7.28 7.53 8.41
CA ILE A 60 6.63 8.68 9.05
C ILE A 60 7.23 8.92 10.44
N ALA A 61 7.49 7.86 11.22
CA ALA A 61 8.10 7.98 12.53
C ALA A 61 9.54 8.54 12.45
N HIS A 62 10.33 8.14 11.46
CA HIS A 62 11.64 8.75 11.22
C HIS A 62 11.55 10.21 10.81
N GLN A 63 10.56 10.57 9.98
CA GLN A 63 10.32 11.97 9.55
C GLN A 63 9.87 12.86 10.72
N ALA A 64 9.12 12.31 11.67
CA ALA A 64 8.74 13.01 12.90
C ALA A 64 9.95 13.40 13.78
N GLY A 65 11.09 12.73 13.59
CA GLY A 65 12.34 13.04 14.27
C GLY A 65 12.19 13.01 15.79
N THR A 66 12.66 14.08 16.46
CA THR A 66 12.58 14.23 17.92
C THR A 66 11.21 14.68 18.42
N GLY A 67 10.23 14.84 17.54
CA GLY A 67 8.86 15.20 17.93
C GLY A 67 8.05 14.03 18.50
N TYR A 68 8.64 12.83 18.55
CA TYR A 68 8.07 11.60 19.12
C TYR A 68 6.63 11.35 18.63
N GLU A 69 5.74 10.93 19.52
CA GLU A 69 4.38 10.49 19.17
C GLU A 69 3.50 11.63 18.64
N LEU A 70 3.57 12.83 19.21
CA LEU A 70 2.73 13.96 18.80
C LEU A 70 3.04 14.41 17.36
N ALA A 71 4.32 14.60 17.03
CA ALA A 71 4.71 14.97 15.66
C ALA A 71 4.42 13.83 14.67
N PHE A 72 4.54 12.58 15.11
CA PHE A 72 4.17 11.43 14.30
C PHE A 72 2.67 11.45 13.94
N PHE A 73 1.78 11.67 14.91
CA PHE A 73 0.34 11.71 14.66
C PHE A 73 -0.06 12.87 13.75
N ASP A 74 0.56 14.05 13.89
CA ASP A 74 0.35 15.19 12.99
C ASP A 74 0.78 14.89 11.53
N LEU A 75 1.96 14.27 11.35
CA LEU A 75 2.41 13.85 10.01
C LEU A 75 1.54 12.74 9.42
N LEU A 76 1.11 11.78 10.24
CA LEU A 76 0.24 10.70 9.81
C LEU A 76 -1.12 11.25 9.36
N GLU A 77 -1.69 12.21 10.08
CA GLU A 77 -2.94 12.89 9.71
C GLU A 77 -2.83 13.57 8.34
N LYS A 78 -1.76 14.37 8.14
CA LYS A 78 -1.51 15.04 6.85
C LYS A 78 -1.33 14.04 5.72
N ARG A 79 -0.65 12.92 5.98
CA ARG A 79 -0.46 11.86 4.98
C ARG A 79 -1.77 11.18 4.62
N ILE A 80 -2.64 10.92 5.60
CA ILE A 80 -3.98 10.36 5.36
C ILE A 80 -4.83 11.35 4.57
N ALA A 81 -4.85 12.63 4.93
CA ALA A 81 -5.58 13.66 4.19
C ALA A 81 -5.13 13.74 2.73
N ALA A 82 -3.83 13.77 2.46
CA ALA A 82 -3.29 13.79 1.11
C ALA A 82 -3.69 12.55 0.27
N LEU A 83 -3.76 11.37 0.89
CA LEU A 83 -4.20 10.14 0.23
C LEU A 83 -5.69 10.21 -0.14
N LEU A 84 -6.52 10.75 0.77
CA LEU A 84 -7.94 10.95 0.54
C LEU A 84 -8.19 11.96 -0.59
N ASP A 85 -7.45 13.07 -0.60
CA ASP A 85 -7.53 14.11 -1.63
C ASP A 85 -7.10 13.59 -3.01
N SER A 86 -6.14 12.66 -3.05
CA SER A 86 -5.67 12.06 -4.30
C SER A 86 -6.64 11.06 -4.94
N GLY A 87 -7.76 10.74 -4.26
CA GLY A 87 -8.78 9.82 -4.79
C GLY A 87 -8.33 8.37 -4.90
N VAL A 88 -7.35 7.95 -4.08
CA VAL A 88 -6.89 6.55 -4.04
C VAL A 88 -8.02 5.67 -3.52
N ASP A 89 -8.23 4.51 -4.16
CA ASP A 89 -9.28 3.55 -3.75
C ASP A 89 -8.78 2.51 -2.73
N ASN A 90 -7.48 2.28 -2.63
CA ASN A 90 -6.91 1.25 -1.76
C ASN A 90 -5.57 1.67 -1.16
N VAL A 91 -5.49 1.70 0.18
CA VAL A 91 -4.30 2.11 0.92
C VAL A 91 -3.87 1.00 1.88
N GLN A 92 -2.58 0.73 1.92
CA GLN A 92 -1.98 -0.21 2.86
C GLN A 92 -1.03 0.53 3.80
N PHE A 93 -1.28 0.45 5.10
CA PHE A 93 -0.34 0.89 6.13
C PHE A 93 0.54 -0.28 6.53
N SER A 94 1.85 -0.06 6.56
CA SER A 94 2.84 -1.09 6.82
C SER A 94 3.83 -0.67 7.91
N ALA A 95 4.61 -1.64 8.39
CA ALA A 95 5.68 -1.42 9.37
C ALA A 95 5.18 -0.90 10.73
N LEU A 96 3.98 -1.31 11.15
CA LEU A 96 3.37 -0.90 12.43
C LEU A 96 4.20 -1.32 13.65
N THR A 97 4.63 -2.58 13.69
CA THR A 97 5.45 -3.12 14.80
C THR A 97 6.77 -2.37 14.96
N PRO A 98 7.64 -2.22 13.93
CA PRO A 98 8.87 -1.46 14.09
C PRO A 98 8.62 0.03 14.34
N CYS A 99 7.54 0.62 13.81
CA CYS A 99 7.12 2.00 14.12
C CYS A 99 6.86 2.19 15.62
N ALA A 100 6.04 1.34 16.25
CA ALA A 100 5.74 1.44 17.68
C ALA A 100 7.00 1.29 18.55
N LYS A 101 7.92 0.37 18.19
CA LYS A 101 9.21 0.24 18.88
C LYS A 101 10.08 1.49 18.74
N HIS A 102 10.12 2.05 17.54
CA HIS A 102 10.89 3.24 17.23
C HIS A 102 10.40 4.44 18.06
N LEU A 103 9.09 4.71 18.04
CA LEU A 103 8.47 5.81 18.78
C LEU A 103 8.65 5.67 20.30
N ARG A 104 8.61 4.44 20.83
CA ARG A 104 8.91 4.16 22.24
C ARG A 104 10.41 4.17 22.57
N GLY A 105 11.29 4.24 21.58
CA GLY A 105 12.74 4.23 21.79
C GLY A 105 13.28 2.91 22.37
N VAL A 106 12.58 1.79 22.18
CA VAL A 106 12.92 0.49 22.80
C VAL A 106 13.44 -0.52 21.79
N LYS A 107 14.44 -1.29 22.22
CA LYS A 107 15.00 -2.40 21.42
C LYS A 107 14.15 -3.67 21.51
N VAL A 108 13.45 -3.88 22.62
CA VAL A 108 12.61 -5.05 22.89
C VAL A 108 11.15 -4.59 22.98
N TRP A 109 10.22 -5.45 22.54
CA TRP A 109 8.78 -5.16 22.64
C TRP A 109 8.34 -5.07 24.10
N THR A 110 7.48 -4.09 24.41
CA THR A 110 6.95 -3.87 25.77
C THR A 110 5.44 -3.63 25.72
N ARG A 111 4.77 -3.68 26.87
CA ARG A 111 3.34 -3.34 26.97
C ARG A 111 3.02 -1.93 26.48
N ALA A 112 3.95 -0.98 26.64
CA ALA A 112 3.78 0.37 26.10
C ALA A 112 3.78 0.41 24.57
N CYS A 113 4.45 -0.56 23.91
CA CYS A 113 4.37 -0.74 22.46
C CYS A 113 2.99 -1.27 22.04
N ASP A 114 2.38 -2.16 22.82
CA ASP A 114 1.02 -2.66 22.55
C ASP A 114 0.00 -1.52 22.60
N THR A 115 0.03 -0.71 23.65
CA THR A 115 -0.84 0.46 23.78
C THR A 115 -0.65 1.43 22.62
N LEU A 116 0.60 1.77 22.28
CA LEU A 116 0.86 2.71 21.17
C LEU A 116 0.41 2.13 19.82
N ARG A 117 0.64 0.84 19.61
CA ARG A 117 0.18 0.15 18.39
C ARG A 117 -1.35 0.27 18.25
N GLU A 118 -2.08 0.06 19.33
CA GLU A 118 -3.54 0.19 19.35
C GLU A 118 -3.99 1.63 19.09
N GLU A 119 -3.33 2.61 19.72
CA GLU A 119 -3.59 4.04 19.47
C GLU A 119 -3.39 4.41 18.00
N ILE A 120 -2.30 3.95 17.38
CA ILE A 120 -2.02 4.16 15.94
C ILE A 120 -3.13 3.56 15.08
N VAL A 121 -3.54 2.32 15.38
CA VAL A 121 -4.60 1.63 14.63
C VAL A 121 -5.94 2.34 14.77
N CYS A 122 -6.32 2.73 15.99
CA CYS A 122 -7.55 3.49 16.24
C CYS A 122 -7.52 4.83 15.51
N PHE A 123 -6.42 5.57 15.61
CA PHE A 123 -6.26 6.86 14.94
C PHE A 123 -6.45 6.76 13.42
N ILE A 124 -5.80 5.78 12.78
CA ILE A 124 -5.94 5.56 11.33
C ILE A 124 -7.40 5.23 10.99
N ARG A 125 -8.01 4.29 11.71
CA ARG A 125 -9.41 3.88 11.45
C ARG A 125 -10.38 5.05 11.61
N GLU A 126 -10.23 5.85 12.65
CA GLU A 126 -11.06 7.03 12.90
C GLU A 126 -10.93 8.04 11.76
N ARG A 127 -9.71 8.37 11.34
CA ARG A 127 -9.47 9.32 10.24
C ARG A 127 -10.03 8.84 8.90
N LEU A 128 -9.94 7.55 8.63
CA LEU A 128 -10.53 6.96 7.43
C LEU A 128 -12.07 6.92 7.51
N ALA A 129 -12.64 6.62 8.68
CA ALA A 129 -14.08 6.55 8.88
C ALA A 129 -14.77 7.93 8.78
N LEU A 130 -14.14 8.98 9.31
CA LEU A 130 -14.67 10.35 9.25
C LEU A 130 -14.89 10.84 7.81
N THR A 131 -14.13 10.30 6.85
CA THR A 131 -14.15 10.77 5.47
C THR A 131 -15.22 10.10 4.60
N ARG A 132 -15.97 9.12 5.14
CA ARG A 132 -17.11 8.42 4.49
C ARG A 132 -16.99 8.30 2.96
N ASN A 133 -15.86 7.76 2.51
CA ASN A 133 -15.67 7.38 1.12
C ASN A 133 -15.85 5.87 1.06
N GLU A 134 -17.03 5.40 0.64
CA GLU A 134 -17.37 3.96 0.58
C GLU A 134 -16.42 3.14 -0.32
N ARG A 135 -15.54 3.82 -1.07
CA ARG A 135 -14.57 3.22 -1.98
C ARG A 135 -13.22 2.91 -1.36
N LEU A 136 -12.82 3.60 -0.29
CA LEU A 136 -11.48 3.43 0.26
C LEU A 136 -11.37 2.14 1.09
N LYS A 137 -10.71 1.14 0.54
CA LYS A 137 -10.32 -0.06 1.29
C LYS A 137 -8.97 0.20 1.96
N SER A 138 -8.88 -0.09 3.26
CA SER A 138 -7.63 0.05 4.01
C SER A 138 -7.21 -1.26 4.67
N CYS A 139 -5.93 -1.61 4.59
CA CYS A 139 -5.35 -2.74 5.29
C CYS A 139 -4.15 -2.30 6.14
N LEU A 140 -4.05 -2.81 7.37
CA LEU A 140 -2.92 -2.63 8.28
C LEU A 140 -2.11 -3.94 8.30
N ARG A 141 -0.83 -3.89 7.91
CA ARG A 141 0.10 -5.03 7.99
C ARG A 141 1.30 -4.73 8.89
#